data_AF-A0A024GUW6-F1
#
_entry.id   AF-A0A024GUW6-F1
#
_cell.length_a   1.000
_cell.length_b   1.000
_cell.length_c   1.000
_cell.angle_alpha   90.00
_cell.angle_beta   90.00
_cell.angle_gamma   90.00
#
_symmetry.space_group_name_H-M   'P 1'
#
loop_
_entity.id
_entity.type
_entity.pdbx_description
1 polymer ?
#
loop_
_entity_poly.entity_id
_entity_poly.type
_entity_poly.pdbx_seq_one_letter_code
_entity_poly.pdbx_strand_id
1 'polypeptide(L)'
;MINISPIGRNCSQKERDAFEQYDNIHHVRKHFVEELKDKFADYNFAYSIGGQISFDVFPKGWDKTFCLQYIDPKAYDEIHFFGDKTQEGGNDYEIFHHERTIGHSVRSPEDTLRILDELFP
;
A
#
# COMPACT_ATOMS: atom_id res chain seq x y z
N MET A 1 7.43 -6.12 9.51
CA MET A 1 7.65 -5.29 8.31
C MET A 1 9.06 -4.73 8.37
N ILE A 2 9.80 -4.81 7.27
CA ILE A 2 11.08 -4.12 7.10
C ILE A 2 10.95 -3.17 5.90
N ASN A 3 11.61 -2.02 5.97
CA ASN A 3 11.64 -1.06 4.88
C ASN A 3 13.05 -1.05 4.26
N ILE A 4 13.12 -1.17 2.94
CA ILE A 4 14.37 -1.20 2.18
C ILE A 4 14.40 0.01 1.24
N SER A 5 15.49 0.77 1.28
CA SER A 5 15.68 1.95 0.44
C SER A 5 17.06 1.90 -0.23
N PRO A 6 17.14 1.81 -1.58
CA PRO A 6 18.42 1.74 -2.28
C PRO A 6 19.33 2.96 -2.06
N ILE A 7 18.76 4.17 -2.04
CA ILE A 7 19.48 5.41 -1.74
C ILE A 7 19.71 5.62 -0.22
N GLY A 8 18.97 4.89 0.62
CA GLY A 8 18.99 5.04 2.07
C GLY A 8 18.08 6.17 2.57
N ARG A 9 17.49 5.97 3.76
CA ARG A 9 16.49 6.90 4.33
C ARG A 9 17.06 8.23 4.84
N ASN A 10 18.38 8.30 5.03
CA ASN A 10 19.07 9.50 5.53
C ASN A 10 19.31 10.56 4.44
N CYS A 11 18.82 10.34 3.21
CA CYS A 11 18.88 11.32 2.14
C CYS A 11 17.95 12.53 2.39
N SER A 12 18.36 13.68 1.86
CA SER A 12 17.60 14.93 1.84
C SER A 12 16.40 14.85 0.89
N GLN A 13 15.45 15.78 1.01
CA GLN A 13 14.28 15.82 0.12
C GLN A 13 14.67 15.95 -1.36
N LYS A 14 15.68 16.78 -1.67
CA LYS A 14 16.18 16.93 -3.05
C LYS A 14 16.71 15.62 -3.62
N GLU A 15 17.40 14.82 -2.80
CA GLU A 15 17.89 13.51 -3.19
C GLU A 15 16.76 12.48 -3.33
N ARG A 16 15.69 12.59 -2.52
CA ARG A 16 14.47 11.78 -2.68
C ARG A 16 13.81 12.03 -4.02
N ASP A 17 13.61 13.30 -4.37
CA ASP A 17 12.98 13.71 -5.63
C ASP A 17 13.84 13.26 -6.83
N ALA A 18 15.16 13.41 -6.74
CA ALA A 18 16.09 12.95 -7.78
C ALA A 18 16.09 11.42 -7.92
N PHE A 19 16.06 10.68 -6.81
CA PHE A 19 16.00 9.22 -6.83
C PHE A 19 14.68 8.72 -7.39
N GLU A 20 13.55 9.34 -7.06
CA GLU A 20 12.25 8.97 -7.63
C GLU A 20 12.25 9.11 -9.16
N GLN A 21 12.77 10.24 -9.68
CA GLN A 21 12.91 10.42 -11.13
C GLN A 21 13.82 9.37 -11.75
N TYR A 22 14.94 9.06 -11.10
CA TYR A 22 15.87 8.03 -11.55
C TYR A 22 15.23 6.64 -11.55
N ASP A 23 14.54 6.27 -10.47
CA ASP A 23 13.87 4.98 -10.32
C ASP A 23 12.70 4.79 -11.30
N ASN A 24 11.98 5.87 -11.65
CA ASN A 24 10.92 5.81 -12.65
C ASN A 24 11.45 5.50 -14.06
N ILE A 25 12.71 5.85 -14.36
CA ILE A 25 13.36 5.57 -15.65
C ILE A 25 14.07 4.21 -15.62
N HIS A 26 14.76 3.90 -14.52
CA HIS A 26 15.65 2.74 -14.43
C HIS A 26 15.05 1.53 -13.70
N HIS A 27 13.87 1.69 -13.08
CA HIS A 27 13.12 0.65 -12.38
C HIS A 27 13.94 -0.10 -11.31
N VAL A 28 14.80 0.61 -10.58
CA VAL A 28 15.74 0.03 -9.60
C VAL A 28 14.99 -0.79 -8.55
N ARG A 29 13.96 -0.21 -7.92
CA ARG A 29 13.16 -0.88 -6.87
C ARG A 29 12.39 -2.07 -7.43
N LYS A 30 11.86 -1.97 -8.65
CA LYS A 30 11.12 -3.06 -9.30
C LYS A 30 12.02 -4.26 -9.53
N HIS A 31 13.17 -4.07 -10.18
CA HIS A 31 14.13 -5.15 -10.40
C HIS A 31 14.66 -5.73 -9.09
N PHE A 32 14.89 -4.90 -8.07
CA PHE A 32 15.30 -5.40 -6.75
C PHE A 32 14.21 -6.28 -6.12
N VAL A 33 12.94 -5.87 -6.19
CA VAL A 33 11.83 -6.69 -5.69
C VAL A 33 11.71 -8.02 -6.45
N GLU A 34 11.87 -8.01 -7.78
CA GLU A 34 11.86 -9.23 -8.61
C GLU A 34 12.96 -10.20 -8.18
N GLU A 35 14.20 -9.71 -8.05
CA GLU A 35 15.34 -10.51 -7.55
C GLU A 35 15.10 -11.08 -6.14
N LEU A 36 14.47 -10.31 -5.25
CA LEU A 36 14.14 -10.80 -3.90
C LEU A 36 13.04 -11.87 -3.93
N LYS A 37 12.03 -11.72 -4.79
CA LYS A 37 10.98 -12.73 -4.97
C LYS A 37 11.56 -14.05 -5.46
N ASP A 38 12.50 -14.00 -6.41
CA ASP A 38 13.14 -15.19 -6.95
C ASP A 38 14.06 -15.86 -5.92
N LYS A 39 14.90 -15.08 -5.22
CA LYS A 39 15.84 -15.61 -4.22
C LYS A 39 15.18 -16.17 -2.97
N PHE A 40 14.01 -15.64 -2.61
CA PHE A 40 13.28 -16.02 -1.42
C PHE A 40 11.89 -16.56 -1.77
N ALA A 41 11.77 -17.25 -2.91
CA ALA A 41 10.49 -17.79 -3.40
C ALA A 41 9.81 -18.74 -2.39
N ASP A 42 10.60 -19.46 -1.59
CA ASP A 42 10.12 -20.36 -0.55
C ASP A 42 9.62 -19.62 0.70
N TYR A 43 9.90 -18.32 0.81
CA TYR A 43 9.45 -17.50 1.93
C TYR A 43 8.11 -16.87 1.58
N ASN A 44 7.20 -16.86 2.55
CA ASN A 44 5.88 -16.27 2.38
C ASN A 44 5.90 -14.75 2.56
N PHE A 45 6.71 -14.05 1.78
CA PHE A 45 6.82 -12.59 1.79
C PHE A 45 5.98 -11.93 0.70
N ALA A 46 5.47 -10.75 1.02
CA ALA A 46 4.92 -9.75 0.11
C ALA A 46 5.87 -8.55 0.07
N TYR A 47 5.83 -7.84 -1.05
CA TYR A 47 6.69 -6.70 -1.35
C TYR A 47 5.82 -5.57 -1.89
N SER A 48 5.91 -4.38 -1.30
CA SER A 48 5.11 -3.22 -1.70
C SER A 48 6.01 -2.04 -1.99
N ILE A 49 6.08 -1.61 -3.26
CA ILE A 49 6.80 -0.39 -3.64
C ILE A 49 5.90 0.80 -3.28
N GLY A 50 6.43 1.72 -2.47
CA GLY A 50 5.66 2.85 -1.97
C GLY A 50 6.53 4.07 -1.69
N GLY A 51 5.95 5.25 -1.92
CA GLY A 51 6.65 6.53 -1.79
C GLY A 51 7.79 6.69 -2.82
N GLN A 52 8.70 7.61 -2.52
CA GLN A 52 9.73 8.07 -3.48
C GLN A 52 10.97 7.15 -3.54
N ILE A 53 11.36 6.53 -2.41
CA ILE A 53 12.72 5.97 -2.25
C ILE A 53 12.80 4.52 -1.75
N SER A 54 11.68 3.90 -1.42
CA SER A 54 11.71 2.61 -0.71
C SER A 54 10.63 1.65 -1.18
N PHE A 55 10.72 0.44 -0.66
CA PHE A 55 9.65 -0.56 -0.66
C PHE A 55 9.68 -1.31 0.67
N ASP A 56 8.53 -1.85 1.05
CA ASP A 56 8.35 -2.63 2.26
C ASP A 56 8.36 -4.12 1.94
N VAL A 57 8.89 -4.92 2.86
CA VAL A 57 8.84 -6.39 2.86
C VAL A 57 8.20 -6.87 4.15
N PHE A 58 7.21 -7.74 4.01
CA PHE A 58 6.41 -8.23 5.14
C PHE A 58 5.86 -9.63 4.82
N PRO A 59 5.49 -10.43 5.83
CA PRO A 59 4.78 -11.68 5.60
C PRO A 59 3.49 -11.45 4.81
N LYS A 60 3.11 -12.34 3.90
CA LYS A 60 1.81 -12.23 3.20
C LYS A 60 0.66 -12.19 4.21
N GLY A 61 -0.34 -11.35 3.94
CA GLY A 61 -1.46 -11.09 4.84
C GLY A 61 -1.18 -10.04 5.92
N TRP A 62 0.01 -9.43 5.94
CA TRP A 62 0.31 -8.24 6.77
C TRP A 62 0.09 -6.93 6.01
N ASP A 63 -0.68 -6.95 4.92
CA ASP A 63 -1.25 -5.76 4.29
C ASP A 63 -2.37 -5.16 5.17
N LYS A 64 -3.09 -4.15 4.67
CA LYS A 64 -4.12 -3.47 5.46
C LYS A 64 -5.26 -4.39 5.91
N THR A 65 -5.52 -5.51 5.22
CA THR A 65 -6.54 -6.50 5.67
C THR A 65 -6.22 -7.07 7.04
N PHE A 66 -4.96 -7.03 7.48
CA PHE A 66 -4.54 -7.48 8.80
C PHE A 66 -5.35 -6.83 9.92
N CYS A 67 -5.75 -5.56 9.79
CA CYS A 67 -6.52 -4.90 10.85
C CYS A 67 -7.94 -5.48 11.03
N LEU A 68 -8.51 -6.09 9.97
CA LEU A 68 -9.87 -6.64 10.00
C LEU A 68 -10.01 -7.79 10.99
N GLN A 69 -8.92 -8.51 11.32
CA GLN A 69 -8.94 -9.58 12.32
C GLN A 69 -9.30 -9.08 13.73
N TYR A 70 -9.10 -7.79 14.00
CA TYR A 70 -9.38 -7.17 15.30
C TYR A 70 -10.79 -6.59 15.39
N ILE A 71 -11.54 -6.58 14.29
CA ILE A 71 -12.94 -6.14 14.25
C ILE A 71 -13.81 -7.39 14.40
N ASP A 72 -14.61 -7.46 15.47
CA ASP A 72 -15.59 -8.52 15.66
C ASP A 72 -16.55 -8.53 14.44
N PRO A 73 -16.71 -9.67 13.74
CA PRO A 73 -17.62 -9.79 12.60
C PRO A 73 -19.08 -9.41 12.91
N LYS A 74 -19.48 -9.36 14.17
CA LYS A 74 -20.83 -8.98 14.61
C LYS A 74 -20.93 -7.55 15.16
N ALA A 75 -19.81 -6.83 15.29
CA ALA A 75 -19.83 -5.48 15.88
C ALA A 75 -20.40 -4.42 14.93
N TYR A 76 -20.34 -4.66 13.62
CA TYR A 76 -20.76 -3.71 12.60
C TYR A 76 -21.51 -4.44 11.48
N ASP A 77 -22.61 -3.85 11.03
CA ASP A 77 -23.35 -4.34 9.87
C ASP A 77 -22.56 -4.09 8.56
N GLU A 78 -21.85 -2.96 8.50
CA GLU A 78 -21.08 -2.52 7.34
C GLU A 78 -19.71 -1.97 7.77
N ILE A 79 -18.66 -2.26 6.98
CA ILE A 79 -17.32 -1.69 7.16
C ILE A 79 -16.97 -0.91 5.90
N HIS A 80 -17.00 0.42 5.96
CA HIS A 80 -16.62 1.26 4.84
C HIS A 80 -15.11 1.52 4.88
N PHE A 81 -14.42 1.28 3.77
CA PHE A 81 -13.01 1.57 3.62
C PHE A 81 -12.80 2.63 2.54
N PHE A 82 -12.04 3.68 2.83
CA PHE A 82 -11.69 4.75 1.88
C PHE A 82 -10.19 4.69 1.59
N GLY A 83 -9.81 4.68 0.31
CA GLY A 83 -8.39 4.61 -0.09
C GLY A 83 -8.12 5.24 -1.45
N ASP A 84 -6.91 5.75 -1.65
CA ASP A 84 -6.47 6.40 -2.89
C ASP A 84 -5.60 5.49 -3.78
N LYS A 85 -5.02 4.42 -3.21
CA LYS A 85 -4.16 3.45 -3.91
C LYS A 85 -4.82 2.09 -4.00
N THR A 86 -6.02 2.06 -4.57
CA THR A 86 -6.93 0.89 -4.60
C THR A 86 -6.77 0.00 -5.84
N GLN A 87 -5.84 0.31 -6.75
CA GLN A 87 -5.52 -0.54 -7.91
C GLN A 87 -4.44 -1.58 -7.57
N GLU A 88 -4.33 -2.64 -8.37
CA GLU A 88 -3.34 -3.71 -8.16
C GLU A 88 -1.92 -3.14 -7.99
N GLY A 89 -1.24 -3.54 -6.91
CA GLY A 89 0.07 -3.02 -6.53
C GLY A 89 0.04 -1.74 -5.67
N GLY A 90 -1.12 -1.11 -5.49
CA GLY A 90 -1.35 -0.07 -4.49
C GLY A 90 -1.55 -0.64 -3.09
N ASN A 91 -1.13 0.09 -2.07
CA ASN A 91 -1.16 -0.42 -0.69
C ASN A 91 -2.57 -0.49 -0.05
N ASP A 92 -3.61 0.00 -0.74
CA ASP A 92 -5.01 -0.11 -0.32
C ASP A 92 -5.74 -1.25 -1.05
N TYR A 93 -5.13 -1.86 -2.07
CA TYR A 93 -5.78 -2.82 -2.95
C TYR A 93 -6.44 -3.98 -2.19
N GLU A 94 -5.70 -4.64 -1.31
CA GLU A 94 -6.18 -5.85 -0.63
C GLU A 94 -7.36 -5.55 0.31
N ILE A 95 -7.28 -4.47 1.09
CA ILE A 95 -8.37 -4.09 1.99
C ILE A 95 -9.55 -3.52 1.23
N PHE A 96 -9.34 -2.77 0.15
CA PHE A 96 -10.41 -2.21 -0.67
C PHE A 96 -11.27 -3.30 -1.32
N HIS A 97 -10.64 -4.40 -1.75
CA HIS A 97 -11.31 -5.53 -2.38
C HIS A 97 -11.71 -6.65 -1.41
N HIS A 98 -11.49 -6.48 -0.10
CA HIS A 98 -11.82 -7.49 0.89
C HIS A 98 -13.34 -7.65 1.03
N GLU A 99 -13.85 -8.88 1.12
CA GLU A 99 -15.30 -9.16 1.17
C GLU A 99 -16.03 -8.52 2.37
N ARG A 100 -15.28 -8.26 3.45
CA ARG A 100 -15.80 -7.60 4.66
C ARG A 100 -15.92 -6.08 4.54
N THR A 101 -15.45 -5.48 3.45
CA THR A 101 -15.42 -4.03 3.29
C THR A 101 -16.21 -3.56 2.09
N ILE A 102 -16.84 -2.40 2.23
CA ILE A 102 -17.39 -1.61 1.13
C ILE A 102 -16.33 -0.55 0.79
N GLY A 103 -15.62 -0.78 -0.32
CA GLY A 103 -14.51 0.07 -0.74
C GLY A 103 -14.95 1.33 -1.48
N HIS A 104 -14.39 2.48 -1.10
CA HIS A 104 -14.58 3.80 -1.71
C HIS A 104 -13.24 4.33 -2.21
N SER A 105 -13.09 4.41 -3.54
CA SER A 105 -11.86 4.89 -4.16
C SER A 105 -11.91 6.42 -4.26
N VAL A 106 -10.90 7.10 -3.72
CA VAL A 106 -10.85 8.56 -3.63
C VAL A 106 -9.57 9.10 -4.27
N ARG A 107 -9.59 10.34 -4.77
CA ARG A 107 -8.39 10.99 -5.33
C ARG A 107 -7.84 12.08 -4.43
N SER A 108 -8.64 12.55 -3.48
CA SER A 108 -8.28 13.61 -2.56
C SER A 108 -9.11 13.53 -1.26
N PRO A 109 -8.72 14.30 -0.23
CA PRO A 109 -9.55 14.45 0.97
C PRO A 109 -10.96 14.98 0.67
N GLU A 110 -11.11 15.87 -0.30
CA GLU A 110 -12.40 16.45 -0.69
C GLU A 110 -13.34 15.40 -1.31
N ASP A 111 -12.80 14.45 -2.08
CA ASP A 111 -13.58 13.31 -2.58
C ASP A 111 -14.11 12.45 -1.43
N THR A 112 -13.31 12.27 -0.37
CA THR A 112 -13.71 11.52 0.82
C THR A 112 -14.89 12.21 1.51
N LEU A 113 -14.80 13.53 1.71
CA LEU A 113 -15.88 14.32 2.31
C LEU A 113 -17.17 14.23 1.50
N ARG A 114 -17.08 14.43 0.18
CA ARG A 114 -18.25 14.32 -0.71
C ARG A 114 -18.95 12.97 -0.60
N ILE A 115 -18.20 11.87 -0.60
CA ILE A 115 -18.78 10.52 -0.48
C ILE A 115 -19.39 10.29 0.91
N LEU A 116 -18.76 10.81 1.97
CA LEU A 116 -19.32 10.72 3.32
C LEU A 116 -20.66 11.47 3.43
N ASP A 117 -20.75 12.68 2.85
CA ASP A 117 -21.98 13.47 2.82
C ASP A 117 -23.09 12.76 2.00
N GLU A 118 -22.73 12.03 0.94
CA GLU A 118 -23.66 11.23 0.13
C GLU A 118 -24.17 9.97 0.86
N LEU A 119 -23.32 9.31 1.65
CA LEU A 119 -23.65 8.07 2.37
C LEU A 119 -24.39 8.31 3.68
N PHE A 120 -24.05 9.38 4.40
CA PHE A 120 -24.53 9.68 5.74
C PHE A 120 -25.12 11.11 5.83
N PRO A 121 -26.26 11.36 5.15
CA PRO A 121 -26.90 12.67 5.09
C PRO A 121 -27.51 13.15 6.40
#